data_AF-A0A973DGG4-F1
#
_entry.id   AF-A0A973DGG4-F1
#
_cell.length_a   1.000
_cell.length_b   1.000
_cell.length_c   1.000
_cell.angle_alpha   90.00
_cell.angle_beta   90.00
_cell.angle_gamma   90.00
#
_symmetry.space_group_name_H-M   'P 1'
#
loop_
_entity.id
_entity.type
_entity.pdbx_description
1 polymer ?
#
loop_
_entity_poly.entity_id
_entity_poly.type
_entity_poly.pdbx_seq_one_letter_code
_entity_poly.pdbx_strand_id
1 'polypeptide(L)'
;MSSSKDSTATLISSLTKPVPLYPPYIDLCDFDLEDYPQLDKIFSENEPWWLEQFNWGKIFLTYIGRNKSTHTYDRFRNDVERFLLWSFIEKKKPIDQLRKSDLLEYADFCWQPPVTWIGTSNQERFKITNGYSAANELWFPFKIQAPKSQKSEYVLDKKKYRPSQQTLSSMFTALIVFYNYLMAEDFCIGNPAQIAKKDCRHFIIDSQVKEIKRLTASQWQYVLDTAVE
;
A
#
# COMPACT_ATOMS: atom_id res chain seq x y z
N MET A 1 7.34 49.98 -7.22
CA MET A 1 7.62 48.66 -6.62
C MET A 1 6.50 47.73 -7.04
N SER A 2 6.72 46.97 -8.11
CA SER A 2 5.78 45.96 -8.62
C SER A 2 6.08 44.64 -7.91
N SER A 3 5.19 44.18 -7.04
CA SER A 3 5.22 42.81 -6.53
C SER A 3 4.48 41.93 -7.52
N SER A 4 5.24 41.20 -8.34
CA SER A 4 4.76 40.04 -9.06
C SER A 4 4.29 39.00 -8.05
N LYS A 5 2.98 38.74 -8.01
CA LYS A 5 2.44 37.54 -7.38
C LYS A 5 2.65 36.40 -8.37
N ASP A 6 3.59 35.52 -8.07
CA ASP A 6 3.68 34.22 -8.72
C ASP A 6 2.41 33.43 -8.39
N SER A 7 1.54 33.32 -9.40
CA SER A 7 0.40 32.43 -9.39
C SER A 7 0.91 31.04 -9.76
N THR A 8 1.21 30.20 -8.78
CA THR A 8 1.37 28.75 -8.99
C THR A 8 0.02 28.19 -9.44
N ALA A 9 -0.16 28.04 -10.75
CA ALA A 9 -1.27 27.31 -11.31
C ALA A 9 -1.15 25.85 -10.85
N THR A 10 -2.03 25.45 -9.92
CA THR A 10 -2.16 24.04 -9.50
C THR A 10 -2.46 23.21 -10.74
N LEU A 11 -1.53 22.33 -11.15
CA LEU A 11 -1.79 21.39 -12.22
C LEU A 11 -2.89 20.46 -11.72
N ILE A 12 -4.04 20.44 -12.39
CA ILE A 12 -5.11 19.51 -12.05
C ILE A 12 -4.59 18.12 -12.42
N SER A 13 -4.23 17.34 -11.39
CA SER A 13 -3.75 15.96 -11.54
C SER A 13 -4.63 15.17 -12.51
N SER A 14 -4.06 14.72 -13.63
CA SER A 14 -4.77 13.98 -14.67
C SER A 14 -5.11 12.55 -14.23
N LEU A 15 -4.38 12.02 -13.25
CA LEU A 15 -4.56 10.67 -12.75
C LEU A 15 -5.71 10.59 -11.75
N THR A 16 -6.76 9.84 -12.11
CA THR A 16 -7.96 9.62 -11.27
C THR A 16 -8.12 8.18 -10.79
N LYS A 17 -7.24 7.28 -11.25
CA LYS A 17 -7.23 5.85 -10.90
C LYS A 17 -5.81 5.41 -10.56
N PRO A 18 -5.64 4.45 -9.63
CA PRO A 18 -4.32 3.96 -9.29
C PRO A 18 -3.66 3.25 -10.48
N VAL A 19 -2.39 3.54 -10.69
CA VAL A 19 -1.50 2.88 -11.67
C VAL A 19 -0.31 2.31 -10.89
N PRO A 20 0.15 1.08 -11.18
CA PRO A 20 1.31 0.51 -10.51
C PRO A 20 2.56 1.38 -10.72
N LEU A 21 3.41 1.48 -9.71
CA LEU A 21 4.61 2.34 -9.74
C LEU A 21 5.89 1.50 -9.79
N TYR A 22 5.99 0.45 -8.97
CA TYR A 22 7.26 -0.25 -8.77
C TYR A 22 7.20 -1.68 -9.30
N PRO A 23 8.15 -2.12 -10.14
CA PRO A 23 8.22 -3.50 -10.59
C PRO A 23 8.78 -4.45 -9.49
N PRO A 24 8.84 -5.76 -9.74
CA PRO A 24 9.59 -6.71 -8.89
C PRO A 24 11.02 -6.27 -8.60
N TYR A 25 11.63 -6.80 -7.54
CA TYR A 25 12.95 -6.32 -7.09
C TYR A 25 14.04 -6.42 -8.17
N ILE A 26 14.05 -7.51 -8.93
CA ILE A 26 15.03 -7.72 -10.02
C ILE A 26 14.92 -6.60 -11.05
N ASP A 27 13.71 -6.35 -11.54
CA ASP A 27 13.42 -5.28 -12.50
C ASP A 27 13.60 -3.87 -11.89
N LEU A 28 13.41 -3.71 -10.58
CA LEU A 28 13.61 -2.42 -9.90
C LEU A 28 15.10 -2.03 -9.87
N CYS A 29 16.01 -3.02 -9.79
CA CYS A 29 17.45 -2.77 -9.80
C CYS A 29 17.92 -2.21 -11.14
N ASP A 30 17.32 -2.69 -12.23
CA ASP A 30 17.62 -2.26 -13.59
C ASP A 30 16.60 -1.23 -14.11
N PHE A 31 15.81 -0.60 -13.22
CA PHE A 31 14.74 0.31 -13.62
C PHE A 31 15.32 1.58 -14.28
N ASP A 32 14.98 1.74 -15.55
CA ASP A 32 15.08 2.97 -16.31
C ASP A 32 13.67 3.50 -16.64
N LEU A 33 13.45 4.80 -16.53
CA LEU A 33 12.15 5.41 -16.81
C LEU A 33 11.80 5.34 -18.31
N GLU A 34 12.80 5.27 -19.19
CA GLU A 34 12.61 5.11 -20.64
C GLU A 34 11.88 3.80 -21.00
N ASP A 35 12.05 2.75 -20.18
CA ASP A 35 11.37 1.46 -20.36
C ASP A 35 9.88 1.51 -19.92
N TYR A 36 9.46 2.58 -19.24
CA TYR A 36 8.12 2.77 -18.68
C TYR A 36 7.49 4.10 -19.17
N PRO A 37 7.22 4.24 -20.47
CA PRO A 37 6.73 5.51 -21.05
C PRO A 37 5.42 6.01 -20.45
N GLN A 38 4.58 5.11 -19.90
CA GLN A 38 3.37 5.51 -19.17
C GLN A 38 3.70 6.19 -17.83
N LEU A 39 4.71 5.71 -17.11
CA LEU A 39 5.16 6.33 -15.87
C LEU A 39 5.86 7.66 -16.15
N ASP A 40 6.70 7.70 -17.18
CA ASP A 40 7.36 8.93 -17.63
C ASP A 40 6.33 10.04 -17.93
N LYS A 41 5.29 9.69 -18.69
CA LYS A 41 4.17 10.59 -18.96
C LYS A 41 3.44 11.03 -17.68
N ILE A 42 3.14 10.11 -16.76
CA ILE A 42 2.48 10.45 -15.49
C ILE A 42 3.30 11.45 -14.70
N PHE A 43 4.62 11.25 -14.59
CA PHE A 43 5.47 12.12 -13.80
C PHE A 43 5.74 13.47 -14.47
N SER A 44 5.80 13.53 -15.81
CA SER A 44 5.98 14.79 -16.54
C SER A 44 4.72 15.65 -16.61
N GLU A 45 3.52 15.07 -16.57
CA GLU A 45 2.25 15.80 -16.65
C GLU A 45 1.68 16.24 -15.29
N ASN A 46 2.24 15.77 -14.18
CA ASN A 46 1.76 16.06 -12.82
C ASN A 46 2.77 16.89 -12.01
N GLU A 47 2.46 17.12 -10.74
CA GLU A 47 3.29 17.94 -9.87
C GLU A 47 4.71 17.35 -9.69
N PRO A 48 5.79 18.17 -9.72
CA PRO A 48 7.18 17.67 -9.69
C PRO A 48 7.51 16.77 -8.50
N TRP A 49 6.86 17.00 -7.35
CA TRP A 49 7.05 16.19 -6.15
C TRP A 49 6.59 14.73 -6.31
N TRP A 50 5.80 14.40 -7.35
CA TRP A 50 5.43 13.01 -7.63
C TRP A 50 6.65 12.18 -8.03
N LEU A 51 7.47 12.70 -8.94
CA LEU A 51 8.70 12.03 -9.38
C LEU A 51 9.70 11.92 -8.24
N GLU A 52 9.84 12.99 -7.45
CA GLU A 52 10.69 12.99 -6.26
C GLU A 52 10.28 11.90 -5.26
N GLN A 53 8.98 11.79 -4.94
CA GLN A 53 8.48 10.81 -3.99
C GLN A 53 8.43 9.39 -4.55
N PHE A 54 8.29 9.24 -5.86
CA PHE A 54 8.56 7.99 -6.55
C PHE A 54 10.02 7.57 -6.35
N ASN A 55 10.97 8.48 -6.52
CA ASN A 55 12.39 8.18 -6.32
C ASN A 55 12.70 7.81 -4.86
N TRP A 56 12.09 8.48 -3.89
CA TRP A 56 12.18 8.10 -2.47
C TRP A 56 11.69 6.68 -2.19
N GLY A 57 10.57 6.28 -2.81
CA GLY A 57 10.10 4.90 -2.71
C GLY A 57 11.02 3.91 -3.44
N LYS A 58 11.56 4.26 -4.62
CA LYS A 58 12.50 3.43 -5.39
C LYS A 58 13.76 3.12 -4.57
N ILE A 59 14.40 4.13 -3.98
CA ILE A 59 15.62 3.92 -3.17
C ILE A 59 15.32 3.09 -1.91
N PHE A 60 14.20 3.34 -1.24
CA PHE A 60 13.77 2.57 -0.07
C PHE A 60 13.53 1.09 -0.43
N LEU A 61 12.81 0.83 -1.52
CA LEU A 61 12.50 -0.53 -1.94
C LEU A 61 13.74 -1.27 -2.43
N THR A 62 14.68 -0.57 -3.07
CA THR A 62 15.99 -1.12 -3.43
C THR A 62 16.77 -1.52 -2.16
N TYR A 63 16.78 -0.66 -1.14
CA TYR A 63 17.36 -0.98 0.17
C TYR A 63 16.70 -2.20 0.83
N ILE A 64 15.37 -2.29 0.83
CA ILE A 64 14.65 -3.45 1.38
C ILE A 64 15.00 -4.72 0.61
N GLY A 65 14.97 -4.68 -0.72
CA GLY A 65 15.23 -5.85 -1.58
C GLY A 65 16.64 -6.40 -1.43
N ARG A 66 17.63 -5.53 -1.26
CA ARG A 66 19.02 -5.93 -0.99
C ARG A 66 19.20 -6.63 0.37
N ASN A 67 18.39 -6.28 1.37
CA ASN A 67 18.62 -6.66 2.77
C ASN A 67 17.59 -7.65 3.33
N LYS A 68 16.54 -8.00 2.57
CA LYS A 68 15.41 -8.82 3.04
C LYS A 68 14.98 -9.83 1.97
N SER A 69 14.15 -10.80 2.37
CA SER A 69 13.60 -11.80 1.45
C SER A 69 12.62 -11.17 0.44
N THR A 70 12.43 -11.84 -0.70
CA THR A 70 11.47 -11.45 -1.74
C THR A 70 10.06 -11.22 -1.19
N HIS A 71 9.58 -12.12 -0.32
CA HIS A 71 8.27 -11.96 0.34
C HIS A 71 8.18 -10.69 1.20
N THR A 72 9.28 -10.32 1.85
CA THR A 72 9.33 -9.10 2.65
C THR A 72 9.33 -7.87 1.75
N TYR A 73 10.14 -7.89 0.68
CA TYR A 73 10.14 -6.85 -0.35
C TYR A 73 8.74 -6.62 -0.91
N ASP A 74 8.04 -7.68 -1.35
CA ASP A 74 6.71 -7.55 -1.95
C ASP A 74 5.70 -6.93 -0.97
N ARG A 75 5.81 -7.27 0.31
CA ARG A 75 4.98 -6.68 1.36
C ARG A 75 5.23 -5.18 1.50
N PHE A 76 6.50 -4.76 1.59
CA PHE A 76 6.87 -3.34 1.66
C PHE A 76 6.46 -2.58 0.39
N ARG A 77 6.73 -3.14 -0.78
CA ARG A 77 6.33 -2.60 -2.08
C ARG A 77 4.82 -2.37 -2.14
N ASN A 78 4.01 -3.36 -1.76
CA ASN A 78 2.55 -3.21 -1.75
C ASN A 78 2.09 -2.05 -0.85
N ASP A 79 2.62 -1.97 0.37
CA ASP A 79 2.17 -0.98 1.36
C ASP A 79 2.67 0.44 1.04
N VAL A 80 3.92 0.60 0.58
CA VAL A 80 4.52 1.90 0.20
C VAL A 80 3.93 2.42 -1.10
N GLU A 81 3.80 1.58 -2.12
CA GLU A 81 3.21 1.98 -3.40
C GLU A 81 1.78 2.48 -3.23
N ARG A 82 0.97 1.74 -2.46
CA ARG A 82 -0.41 2.14 -2.17
C ARG A 82 -0.48 3.47 -1.42
N PHE A 83 0.45 3.71 -0.51
CA PHE A 83 0.51 4.96 0.24
C PHE A 83 0.89 6.14 -0.64
N LEU A 84 1.90 5.98 -1.50
CA LEU A 84 2.29 7.02 -2.46
C LEU A 84 1.15 7.33 -3.43
N LEU A 85 0.50 6.31 -3.99
CA LEU A 85 -0.67 6.50 -4.85
C LEU A 85 -1.80 7.26 -4.14
N TRP A 86 -2.07 6.95 -2.87
CA TRP A 86 -3.07 7.68 -2.10
C TRP A 86 -2.64 9.14 -1.90
N SER A 87 -1.37 9.38 -1.62
CA SER A 87 -0.81 10.72 -1.48
C SER A 87 -0.96 11.54 -2.77
N PHE A 88 -0.74 10.90 -3.91
CA PHE A 88 -0.79 11.48 -5.25
C PHE A 88 -2.22 11.82 -5.67
N ILE A 89 -3.13 10.84 -5.60
CA ILE A 89 -4.45 10.90 -6.23
C ILE A 89 -5.50 11.48 -5.27
N GLU A 90 -5.54 10.97 -4.04
CA GLU A 90 -6.61 11.25 -3.08
C GLU A 90 -6.24 12.43 -2.19
N LYS A 91 -5.07 12.38 -1.54
CA LYS A 91 -4.64 13.40 -0.58
C LYS A 91 -4.09 14.66 -1.25
N LYS A 92 -3.49 14.51 -2.44
CA LYS A 92 -2.84 15.56 -3.25
C LYS A 92 -1.88 16.42 -2.42
N LYS A 93 -1.06 15.75 -1.62
CA LYS A 93 -0.10 16.38 -0.72
C LYS A 93 1.16 15.54 -0.64
N PRO A 94 2.35 16.16 -0.66
CA PRO A 94 3.60 15.42 -0.57
C PRO A 94 3.78 14.79 0.82
N ILE A 95 4.36 13.58 0.87
CA ILE A 95 4.44 12.75 2.09
C ILE A 95 5.27 13.36 3.23
N ASP A 96 6.29 14.16 2.94
CA ASP A 96 7.11 14.91 3.90
C ASP A 96 6.32 16.00 4.64
N GLN A 97 5.18 16.44 4.10
CA GLN A 97 4.30 17.43 4.72
C GLN A 97 3.13 16.79 5.48
N LEU A 98 2.98 15.46 5.43
CA LEU A 98 1.87 14.78 6.08
C LEU A 98 2.01 14.79 7.60
N ARG A 99 0.88 14.98 8.28
CA ARG A 99 0.78 15.00 9.74
C ARG A 99 0.04 13.78 10.25
N LYS A 100 0.06 13.57 11.57
CA LYS A 100 -0.67 12.46 12.23
C LYS A 100 -2.11 12.30 11.71
N SER A 101 -2.85 13.40 11.58
CA SER A 101 -4.23 13.40 11.07
C SER A 101 -4.34 12.84 9.66
N ASP A 102 -3.39 13.15 8.79
CA ASP A 102 -3.37 12.66 7.41
C ASP A 102 -3.12 11.15 7.36
N LEU A 103 -2.28 10.62 8.26
CA LEU A 103 -2.01 9.18 8.34
C LEU A 103 -3.21 8.41 8.94
N LEU A 104 -3.99 9.04 9.81
CA LEU A 104 -5.26 8.49 10.29
C LEU A 104 -6.32 8.47 9.19
N GLU A 105 -6.37 9.51 8.35
CA GLU A 105 -7.21 9.54 7.15
C GLU A 105 -6.80 8.45 6.15
N TYR A 106 -5.50 8.21 5.93
CA TYR A 106 -5.03 7.09 5.12
C TYR A 106 -5.43 5.73 5.72
N ALA A 107 -5.45 5.60 7.05
CA ALA A 107 -5.92 4.38 7.70
C ALA A 107 -7.43 4.15 7.46
N ASP A 108 -8.25 5.21 7.52
CA ASP A 108 -9.67 5.16 7.15
C ASP A 108 -9.86 4.79 5.67
N PHE A 109 -9.06 5.36 4.79
CA PHE A 109 -9.04 5.00 3.37
C PHE A 109 -8.68 3.52 3.17
N CYS A 110 -7.67 3.00 3.88
CA CYS A 110 -7.32 1.58 3.81
C CYS A 110 -8.41 0.66 4.37
N TRP A 111 -9.21 1.15 5.32
CA TRP A 111 -10.32 0.40 5.90
C TRP A 111 -11.48 0.27 4.93
N GLN A 112 -11.79 1.33 4.18
CA GLN A 112 -12.88 1.37 3.22
C GLN A 112 -12.49 2.21 1.98
N PRO A 113 -11.66 1.66 1.08
CA PRO A 113 -11.23 2.37 -0.11
C PRO A 113 -12.37 2.46 -1.14
N PRO A 114 -12.31 3.43 -2.07
CA PRO A 114 -13.25 3.48 -3.19
C PRO A 114 -13.20 2.21 -4.05
N VAL A 115 -14.33 1.87 -4.67
CA VAL A 115 -14.43 0.64 -5.51
C VAL A 115 -13.48 0.65 -6.72
N THR A 116 -13.04 1.84 -7.15
CA THR A 116 -12.06 2.06 -8.22
C THR A 116 -10.64 1.62 -7.84
N TRP A 117 -10.39 1.37 -6.55
CA TRP A 117 -9.11 0.90 -6.03
C TRP A 117 -9.08 -0.60 -5.72
N ILE A 118 -10.19 -1.31 -5.94
CA ILE A 118 -10.36 -2.70 -5.53
C ILE A 118 -10.45 -3.62 -6.75
N GLY A 119 -9.53 -4.57 -6.86
CA GLY A 119 -9.53 -5.67 -7.82
C GLY A 119 -10.15 -6.95 -7.26
N THR A 120 -10.42 -7.91 -8.14
CA THR A 120 -11.02 -9.21 -7.79
C THR A 120 -10.06 -10.40 -7.98
N SER A 121 -8.84 -10.14 -8.45
CA SER A 121 -7.84 -11.17 -8.74
C SER A 121 -6.43 -10.67 -8.41
N ASN A 122 -5.49 -11.60 -8.28
CA ASN A 122 -4.07 -11.23 -8.24
C ASN A 122 -3.62 -10.98 -9.68
N GLN A 123 -2.99 -9.84 -9.90
CA GLN A 123 -2.53 -9.41 -11.21
C GLN A 123 -1.08 -8.95 -11.08
N GLU A 124 -0.29 -9.18 -12.11
CA GLU A 124 1.03 -8.56 -12.23
C GLU A 124 0.86 -7.06 -12.41
N ARG A 125 1.87 -6.28 -12.01
CA ARG A 125 1.81 -4.82 -12.11
C ARG A 125 2.07 -4.33 -13.52
N PHE A 126 3.08 -4.87 -14.17
CA PHE A 126 3.47 -4.46 -15.51
C PHE A 126 3.39 -5.66 -16.45
N LYS A 127 3.12 -5.38 -17.72
CA LYS A 127 3.14 -6.33 -18.82
C LYS A 127 3.98 -5.74 -19.95
N ILE A 128 4.75 -6.58 -20.63
CA ILE A 128 5.50 -6.14 -21.79
C ILE A 128 4.53 -5.89 -22.95
N THR A 129 4.59 -4.69 -23.54
CA THR A 129 3.81 -4.31 -24.73
C THR A 129 4.72 -3.51 -25.66
N ASN A 130 4.90 -4.00 -26.90
CA ASN A 130 5.78 -3.39 -27.90
C ASN A 130 7.24 -3.16 -27.43
N GLY A 131 7.76 -4.06 -26.59
CA GLY A 131 9.12 -3.95 -26.04
C GLY A 131 9.25 -3.08 -24.79
N TYR A 132 8.19 -2.37 -24.38
CA TYR A 132 8.17 -1.52 -23.19
C TYR A 132 7.34 -2.15 -22.07
N SER A 133 7.61 -1.75 -20.83
CA SER A 133 6.81 -2.12 -19.67
C SER A 133 5.57 -1.22 -19.56
N ALA A 134 4.40 -1.78 -19.82
CA ALA A 134 3.11 -1.10 -19.71
C ALA A 134 2.41 -1.48 -18.40
N ALA A 135 1.68 -0.54 -17.79
CA ALA A 135 0.87 -0.83 -16.61
C ALA A 135 -0.24 -1.83 -16.94
N ASN A 136 -0.44 -2.83 -16.08
CA ASN A 136 -1.54 -3.77 -16.21
C ASN A 136 -2.84 -3.11 -15.72
N GLU A 137 -3.75 -2.81 -16.64
CA GLU A 137 -5.06 -2.19 -16.32
C GLU A 137 -5.95 -3.02 -15.38
N LEU A 138 -5.66 -4.32 -15.25
CA LEU A 138 -6.37 -5.21 -14.33
C LEU A 138 -5.79 -5.20 -12.90
N TRP A 139 -4.63 -4.56 -12.69
CA TRP A 139 -4.01 -4.46 -11.38
C TRP A 139 -4.69 -3.40 -10.50
N PHE A 140 -4.84 -3.70 -9.21
CA PHE A 140 -5.41 -2.79 -8.23
C PHE A 140 -4.65 -2.88 -6.90
N PRO A 141 -4.51 -1.76 -6.14
CA PRO A 141 -3.82 -1.75 -4.85
C PRO A 141 -4.52 -2.54 -3.74
N PHE A 142 -5.85 -2.67 -3.81
CA PHE A 142 -6.64 -3.51 -2.92
C PHE A 142 -7.25 -4.67 -3.68
N LYS A 143 -7.51 -5.76 -2.98
CA LYS A 143 -8.12 -6.96 -3.57
C LYS A 143 -9.15 -7.58 -2.65
N ILE A 144 -10.22 -8.06 -3.26
CA ILE A 144 -11.20 -8.93 -2.63
C ILE A 144 -11.24 -10.25 -3.41
N GLN A 145 -11.20 -11.38 -2.71
CA GLN A 145 -11.24 -12.70 -3.34
C GLN A 145 -12.29 -13.55 -2.65
N ALA A 146 -13.02 -14.34 -3.44
CA ALA A 146 -13.99 -15.28 -2.89
C ALA A 146 -13.25 -16.32 -2.03
N PRO A 147 -13.86 -16.79 -0.92
CA PRO A 147 -13.34 -17.92 -0.19
C PRO A 147 -13.08 -19.10 -1.14
N LYS A 148 -11.94 -19.80 -0.97
CA LYS A 148 -11.54 -20.88 -1.88
C LYS A 148 -12.61 -21.96 -2.05
N SER A 149 -13.47 -22.15 -1.05
CA SER A 149 -14.58 -23.12 -1.03
C SER A 149 -15.82 -22.71 -1.84
N GLN A 150 -15.99 -21.43 -2.18
CA GLN A 150 -17.23 -20.89 -2.79
C GLN A 150 -16.97 -20.12 -4.09
N LYS A 151 -15.86 -20.40 -4.78
CA LYS A 151 -15.43 -19.62 -5.95
C LYS A 151 -16.45 -19.55 -7.10
N SER A 152 -17.30 -20.55 -7.29
CA SER A 152 -18.24 -20.65 -8.41
C SER A 152 -19.57 -19.92 -8.19
N GLU A 153 -19.99 -19.69 -6.94
CA GLU A 153 -21.32 -19.13 -6.60
C GLU A 153 -21.25 -17.78 -5.90
N TYR A 154 -20.06 -17.33 -5.50
CA TYR A 154 -19.90 -16.11 -4.71
C TYR A 154 -19.79 -14.85 -5.59
N VAL A 155 -20.83 -14.02 -5.58
CA VAL A 155 -20.79 -12.69 -6.20
C VAL A 155 -20.00 -11.73 -5.30
N LEU A 156 -18.85 -11.26 -5.79
CA LEU A 156 -17.98 -10.33 -5.07
C LEU A 156 -18.56 -8.91 -5.08
N ASP A 157 -18.94 -8.42 -3.91
CA ASP A 157 -19.27 -7.01 -3.69
C ASP A 157 -18.06 -6.25 -3.16
N LYS A 158 -17.44 -5.44 -4.03
CA LYS A 158 -16.26 -4.60 -3.68
C LYS A 158 -16.55 -3.65 -2.52
N LYS A 159 -17.80 -3.22 -2.31
CA LYS A 159 -18.18 -2.31 -1.21
C LYS A 159 -18.02 -2.96 0.18
N LYS A 160 -18.03 -4.30 0.22
CA LYS A 160 -17.84 -5.09 1.45
C LYS A 160 -16.37 -5.33 1.81
N TYR A 161 -15.42 -4.82 1.02
CA TYR A 161 -14.01 -4.93 1.38
C TYR A 161 -13.77 -4.37 2.79
N ARG A 162 -13.12 -5.16 3.64
CA ARG A 162 -12.57 -4.71 4.92
C ARG A 162 -11.22 -5.41 5.13
N PRO A 163 -10.15 -4.69 5.48
CA PRO A 163 -8.88 -5.33 5.82
C PRO A 163 -9.01 -6.06 7.16
N SER A 164 -8.16 -7.05 7.39
CA SER A 164 -7.97 -7.60 8.74
C SER A 164 -7.13 -6.65 9.60
N GLN A 165 -7.19 -6.82 10.92
CA GLN A 165 -6.30 -6.13 11.86
C GLN A 165 -4.82 -6.35 11.53
N GLN A 166 -4.46 -7.54 11.03
CA GLN A 166 -3.10 -7.87 10.63
C GLN A 166 -2.69 -7.11 9.37
N THR A 167 -3.58 -6.99 8.38
CA THR A 167 -3.35 -6.18 7.18
C THR A 167 -3.14 -4.71 7.53
N LEU A 168 -3.98 -4.15 8.40
CA LEU A 168 -3.81 -2.75 8.82
C LEU A 168 -2.54 -2.55 9.66
N SER A 169 -2.21 -3.49 10.55
CA SER A 169 -0.96 -3.47 11.31
C SER A 169 0.27 -3.57 10.42
N SER A 170 0.19 -4.35 9.33
CA SER A 170 1.21 -4.44 8.30
C SER A 170 1.46 -3.09 7.64
N MET A 171 0.39 -2.44 7.19
CA MET A 171 0.44 -1.15 6.54
C MET A 171 1.18 -0.14 7.43
N PHE A 172 0.80 0.01 8.70
CA PHE A 172 1.49 0.93 9.60
C PHE A 172 2.95 0.54 9.83
N THR A 173 3.26 -0.76 9.90
CA THR A 173 4.64 -1.22 10.06
C THR A 173 5.49 -0.82 8.86
N ALA A 174 4.97 -0.99 7.65
CA ALA A 174 5.64 -0.58 6.43
C ALA A 174 5.86 0.94 6.39
N LEU A 175 4.84 1.73 6.71
CA LEU A 175 4.97 3.20 6.74
C LEU A 175 5.93 3.69 7.80
N ILE A 176 5.90 3.13 9.01
CA ILE A 176 6.84 3.52 10.07
C ILE A 176 8.28 3.28 9.63
N VAL A 177 8.57 2.10 9.07
CA VAL A 177 9.91 1.78 8.58
C VAL A 177 10.30 2.65 7.39
N PHE A 178 9.36 2.96 6.49
CA PHE A 178 9.59 3.86 5.37
C PHE A 178 9.94 5.28 5.84
N TYR A 179 9.14 5.89 6.72
CA TYR A 179 9.45 7.21 7.27
C TYR A 179 10.76 7.22 8.07
N ASN A 180 11.08 6.16 8.82
CA ASN A 180 12.37 6.07 9.50
C ASN A 180 13.55 6.04 8.51
N TYR A 181 13.38 5.35 7.38
CA TYR A 181 14.37 5.38 6.30
C TYR A 181 14.49 6.78 5.70
N LEU A 182 13.37 7.43 5.36
CA LEU A 182 13.38 8.80 4.82
C LEU A 182 14.00 9.82 5.78
N MET A 183 13.81 9.64 7.09
CA MET A 183 14.48 10.46 8.10
C MET A 183 16.00 10.22 8.12
N ALA A 184 16.44 8.97 7.97
CA ALA A 184 17.87 8.65 7.95
C ALA A 184 18.59 9.21 6.72
N GLU A 185 17.86 9.40 5.61
CA GLU A 185 18.33 10.02 4.38
C GLU A 185 18.05 11.55 4.32
N ASP A 186 17.66 12.17 5.43
CA ASP A 186 17.34 13.60 5.56
C ASP A 186 16.19 14.13 4.65
N PHE A 187 15.36 13.25 4.08
CA PHE A 187 14.18 13.64 3.29
C PHE A 187 12.99 14.07 4.15
N CYS A 188 12.85 13.50 5.35
CA CYS A 188 11.74 13.78 6.26
C CYS A 188 12.25 14.19 7.64
N ILE A 189 11.60 15.17 8.27
CA ILE A 189 11.96 15.64 9.62
C ILE A 189 11.41 14.71 10.73
N GLY A 190 10.39 13.91 10.43
CA GLY A 190 9.74 13.08 11.43
C GLY A 190 8.90 11.94 10.86
N ASN A 191 8.41 11.10 11.78
CA ASN A 191 7.61 9.92 11.47
C ASN A 191 6.17 10.07 12.01
N PRO A 192 5.25 10.67 11.23
CA PRO A 192 3.86 10.82 11.64
C PRO A 192 3.13 9.46 11.74
N ALA A 193 3.56 8.44 11.00
CA ALA A 193 2.94 7.11 11.01
C ALA A 193 3.09 6.41 12.37
N GLN A 194 4.22 6.61 13.06
CA GLN A 194 4.46 6.02 14.38
C GLN A 194 3.50 6.56 15.44
N ILE A 195 3.17 7.85 15.36
CA ILE A 195 2.21 8.49 16.27
C ILE A 195 0.78 8.08 15.88
N ALA A 196 0.45 8.13 14.59
CA ALA A 196 -0.88 7.80 14.08
C ALA A 196 -1.29 6.35 14.40
N LYS A 197 -0.36 5.38 14.35
CA LYS A 197 -0.66 3.99 14.68
C LYS A 197 -1.28 3.83 16.08
N LYS A 198 -0.78 4.57 17.08
CA LYS A 198 -1.25 4.48 18.48
C LYS A 198 -2.67 5.01 18.64
N ASP A 199 -3.03 6.01 17.84
CA ASP A 199 -4.32 6.71 17.92
C ASP A 199 -5.33 6.21 16.87
N CYS A 200 -4.98 5.17 16.11
CA CYS A 200 -5.83 4.65 15.06
C CYS A 200 -7.04 3.91 15.65
N ARG A 201 -8.24 4.47 15.43
CA ARG A 201 -9.52 3.94 15.92
C ARG A 201 -9.78 2.48 15.54
N HIS A 202 -9.28 2.03 14.38
CA HIS A 202 -9.44 0.66 13.91
C HIS A 202 -8.66 -0.37 14.75
N PHE A 203 -7.70 0.06 15.59
CA PHE A 203 -7.03 -0.81 16.56
C PHE A 203 -7.65 -0.77 17.95
N ILE A 204 -8.64 0.10 18.18
CA ILE A 204 -9.38 0.15 19.44
C ILE A 204 -10.32 -1.05 19.42
N ILE A 205 -9.88 -2.13 20.07
CA ILE A 205 -10.65 -3.34 20.25
C ILE A 205 -11.55 -3.10 21.47
N ASP A 206 -12.87 -2.99 21.27
CA ASP A 206 -13.81 -3.37 22.33
C ASP A 206 -13.45 -4.80 22.71
N SER A 207 -13.08 -5.02 23.98
CA SER A 207 -12.50 -6.27 24.49
C SER A 207 -13.36 -7.49 24.12
N GLN A 208 -13.15 -8.06 22.95
CA GLN A 208 -13.76 -9.32 22.57
C GLN A 208 -12.88 -10.44 23.13
N VAL A 209 -13.51 -11.29 23.95
CA VAL A 209 -12.91 -12.51 24.48
C VAL A 209 -12.38 -13.31 23.28
N LYS A 210 -11.05 -13.44 23.17
CA LYS A 210 -10.45 -14.32 22.16
C LYS A 210 -10.94 -15.74 22.42
N GLU A 211 -11.79 -16.25 21.54
CA GLU A 211 -12.20 -17.64 21.55
C GLU A 211 -10.95 -18.50 21.31
N ILE A 212 -10.52 -19.24 22.33
CA ILE A 212 -9.29 -20.01 22.29
C ILE A 212 -9.54 -21.24 21.40
N LYS A 213 -9.08 -21.21 20.14
CA LYS A 213 -9.13 -22.35 19.21
C LYS A 213 -8.03 -23.38 19.48
N ARG A 214 -7.85 -23.78 20.74
CA ARG A 214 -7.01 -24.91 21.13
C ARG A 214 -7.83 -25.80 22.05
N LEU A 215 -7.73 -27.11 21.86
CA LEU A 215 -8.34 -28.04 22.80
C LEU A 215 -7.70 -27.83 24.17
N THR A 216 -8.51 -27.80 25.22
CA THR A 216 -8.02 -27.89 26.59
C THR A 216 -7.35 -29.24 26.80
N ALA A 217 -6.55 -29.37 27.87
CA ALA A 217 -5.96 -30.66 28.22
C ALA A 217 -7.03 -31.77 28.37
N SER A 218 -8.20 -31.44 28.91
CA SER A 218 -9.33 -32.37 29.04
C SER A 218 -9.95 -32.76 27.69
N GLN A 219 -10.09 -31.81 26.76
CA GLN A 219 -10.59 -32.10 25.41
C GLN A 219 -9.58 -32.95 24.62
N TRP A 220 -8.28 -32.72 24.80
CA TRP A 220 -7.23 -33.58 24.24
C TRP A 220 -7.28 -35.00 24.81
N GLN A 221 -7.44 -35.14 26.12
CA GLN A 221 -7.55 -36.44 26.78
C GLN A 221 -8.78 -37.20 26.29
N TYR A 222 -9.93 -36.52 26.18
CA TYR A 222 -11.14 -37.12 25.63
C TYR A 222 -10.95 -37.64 24.19
N VAL A 223 -10.30 -36.87 23.31
CA VAL A 223 -9.99 -37.32 21.96
C VAL A 223 -9.10 -38.57 21.98
N LEU A 224 -8.09 -38.62 22.86
CA LEU A 224 -7.23 -39.80 23.03
C LEU A 224 -8.02 -41.01 23.51
N ASP A 225 -8.87 -40.83 24.53
CA ASP A 225 -9.65 -41.93 25.12
C ASP A 225 -10.62 -42.54 24.11
N THR A 226 -11.27 -41.71 23.28
CA THR A 226 -12.21 -42.17 22.24
C THR A 226 -11.56 -42.79 20.99
N ALA A 227 -10.25 -42.59 20.78
CA ALA A 227 -9.54 -43.10 19.60
C ALA A 227 -8.92 -44.50 19.81
N VAL A 228 -9.02 -45.03 21.04
CA VAL A 228 -8.45 -46.34 21.45
C VAL A 228 -9.53 -47.43 21.53
N GLU A 229 -10.81 -47.07 21.46
CA GLU A 229 -11.93 -48.00 21.14
C GLU A 229 -12.04 -48.24 19.63
#